data_AF-A0AA44QB60-F1
#
_entry.id   AF-A0AA44QB60-F1
#
_cell.length_a   1.000
_cell.length_b   1.000
_cell.length_c   1.000
_cell.angle_alpha   90.00
_cell.angle_beta   90.00
_cell.angle_gamma   90.00
#
_symmetry.space_group_name_H-M   'P 1'
#
loop_
_entity.id
_entity.type
_entity.pdbx_description
1 polymer ?
#
loop_
_entity_poly.entity_id
_entity_poly.type
_entity_poly.pdbx_seq_one_letter_code
_entity_poly.pdbx_strand_id
1 'polypeptide(L)'
;MSKKKKKPNESTLAKQAIAKKYQKEYGITPIIVSTNLESMKTGYAAVATDHIQLFKYNKVVNDIVSIAKYYFIDYSTVLVDHFAIKSVFEFNGLGTPFRFIPTEQGKDIERFIENNTSIEIHKVRRKWYRKILGFRSNTKWKMVVACIIYLYILTAGISGMTDNKNENKAASTTKIVDIDATKIDSEQQKPDEQHKQEELQKQQEEQKKQEELRKQQEEQKKQEELHKQQEEQKKQEELQKQQTQQKQSVQQQPNNNPPQGNYNFKSCKEAKAAGFSNITRDNPAYSSKLDRDGDGLACDK
;
A
#
# COMPACT_ATOMS: atom_id res chain seq x y z
N MET A 1 3.84 44.54 2.01
CA MET A 1 3.32 43.38 1.24
C MET A 1 2.60 42.43 2.18
N SER A 2 1.38 41.97 1.85
CA SER A 2 0.66 41.01 2.70
C SER A 2 1.16 39.58 2.45
N LYS A 3 1.56 38.86 3.52
CA LYS A 3 1.98 37.45 3.43
C LYS A 3 0.76 36.57 3.12
N LYS A 4 0.58 36.19 1.84
CA LYS A 4 -0.40 35.16 1.43
C LYS A 4 -0.11 33.86 2.20
N LYS A 5 -0.86 33.59 3.28
CA LYS A 5 -0.83 32.29 3.97
C LYS A 5 -1.26 31.22 2.99
N LYS A 6 -0.30 30.42 2.50
CA LYS A 6 -0.55 29.27 1.62
C LYS A 6 -1.53 28.34 2.35
N LYS A 7 -2.68 28.02 1.75
CA LYS A 7 -3.67 27.13 2.38
C LYS A 7 -2.98 25.81 2.75
N PRO A 8 -3.24 25.24 3.94
CA PRO A 8 -2.60 24.00 4.37
C PRO A 8 -2.90 22.87 3.40
N ASN A 9 -1.92 21.97 3.22
CA ASN A 9 -2.10 20.81 2.36
C ASN A 9 -3.11 19.83 2.99
N GLU A 10 -3.73 18.99 2.18
CA GLU A 10 -4.77 18.04 2.61
C GLU A 10 -4.25 17.07 3.69
N SER A 11 -3.03 16.55 3.52
CA SER A 11 -2.34 15.75 4.54
C SER A 11 -2.10 16.53 5.84
N THR A 12 -1.84 17.84 5.77
CA THR A 12 -1.69 18.68 6.96
C THR A 12 -3.02 18.82 7.71
N LEU A 13 -4.14 19.03 7.00
CA LEU A 13 -5.48 19.11 7.60
C LEU A 13 -5.90 17.77 8.22
N ALA A 14 -5.70 16.66 7.50
CA ALA A 14 -6.01 15.32 7.98
C ALA A 14 -5.23 14.99 9.27
N LYS A 15 -3.90 15.22 9.28
CA LYS A 15 -3.07 14.99 10.47
C LYS A 15 -3.47 15.88 11.64
N GLN A 16 -3.84 17.14 11.40
CA GLN A 16 -4.34 18.05 12.44
C GLN A 16 -5.71 17.61 13.00
N ALA A 17 -6.60 17.07 12.16
CA ALA A 17 -7.88 16.51 12.62
C ALA A 17 -7.65 15.28 13.52
N ILE A 18 -6.76 14.37 13.12
CA ILE A 18 -6.40 13.18 13.91
C ILE A 18 -5.76 13.58 15.24
N ALA A 19 -4.81 14.52 15.24
CA ALA A 19 -4.18 15.03 16.47
C ALA A 19 -5.22 15.63 17.44
N LYS A 20 -6.14 16.46 16.94
CA LYS A 20 -7.23 17.02 17.74
C LYS A 20 -8.17 15.95 18.29
N LYS A 21 -8.49 14.91 17.49
CA LYS A 21 -9.30 13.77 17.94
C LYS A 21 -8.60 13.07 19.11
N TYR A 22 -7.35 12.66 18.96
CA TYR A 22 -6.64 11.92 20.00
C TYR A 22 -6.42 12.74 21.28
N GLN A 23 -6.07 14.02 21.16
CA GLN A 23 -5.90 14.89 22.31
C GLN A 23 -7.21 15.11 23.08
N LYS A 24 -8.37 15.03 22.42
CA LYS A 24 -9.71 15.14 23.02
C LYS A 24 -10.23 13.80 23.59
N GLU A 25 -10.00 12.70 22.90
CA GLU A 25 -10.59 11.38 23.19
C GLU A 25 -9.73 10.54 24.16
N TYR A 26 -8.39 10.69 24.09
CA TYR A 26 -7.43 9.87 24.85
C TYR A 26 -6.42 10.72 25.65
N GLY A 27 -6.35 12.04 25.44
CA GLY A 27 -5.38 12.93 26.10
C GLY A 27 -3.94 12.81 25.58
N ILE A 28 -3.68 11.95 24.59
CA ILE A 28 -2.33 11.66 24.06
C ILE A 28 -2.08 12.27 22.68
N THR A 29 -0.80 12.41 22.32
CA THR A 29 -0.35 12.70 20.95
C THR A 29 0.28 11.44 20.34
N PRO A 30 -0.43 10.72 19.44
CA PRO A 30 0.12 9.53 18.76
C PRO A 30 1.09 9.91 17.63
N ILE A 31 1.81 8.94 17.08
CA ILE A 31 2.54 9.12 15.81
C ILE A 31 1.50 9.10 14.68
N ILE A 32 1.43 10.17 13.87
CA ILE A 32 0.43 10.31 12.80
C ILE A 32 1.10 10.35 11.42
N VAL A 33 0.75 9.38 10.58
CA VAL A 33 1.37 9.14 9.28
C VAL A 33 0.36 8.97 8.16
N SER A 34 0.80 9.25 6.93
CA SER A 34 0.12 8.83 5.71
C SER A 34 0.43 7.35 5.44
N THR A 35 -0.57 6.58 4.99
CA THR A 35 -0.46 5.13 4.74
C THR A 35 -1.17 4.75 3.45
N ASN A 36 -0.75 3.66 2.82
CA ASN A 36 -1.55 3.03 1.78
C ASN A 36 -2.62 2.14 2.42
N LEU A 37 -3.82 2.13 1.86
CA LEU A 37 -4.94 1.27 2.28
C LEU A 37 -5.24 0.28 1.15
N GLU A 38 -5.58 -0.96 1.46
CA GLU A 38 -5.70 -2.02 0.44
C GLU A 38 -6.89 -1.82 -0.54
N SER A 39 -7.76 -0.84 -0.28
CA SER A 39 -8.84 -0.40 -1.18
C SER A 39 -8.74 1.08 -1.62
N MET A 40 -7.77 1.87 -1.14
CA MET A 40 -7.68 3.31 -1.41
C MET A 40 -6.24 3.81 -1.56
N LYS A 41 -5.98 4.63 -2.60
CA LYS A 41 -4.64 5.11 -2.98
C LYS A 41 -3.84 5.73 -1.83
N THR A 42 -4.51 6.46 -0.93
CA THR A 42 -3.94 7.05 0.28
C THR A 42 -4.97 7.07 1.41
N GLY A 43 -4.49 6.92 2.63
CA GLY A 43 -5.20 7.16 3.88
C GLY A 43 -4.24 7.65 4.96
N TYR A 44 -4.70 7.67 6.20
CA TYR A 44 -3.91 8.10 7.35
C TYR A 44 -4.01 7.09 8.48
N ALA A 45 -3.01 7.06 9.36
CA ALA A 45 -3.01 6.24 10.55
C ALA A 45 -2.51 7.04 11.76
N ALA A 46 -3.06 6.71 12.93
CA ALA A 46 -2.48 7.03 14.22
C ALA A 46 -1.93 5.75 14.85
N VAL A 47 -0.71 5.82 15.36
CA VAL A 47 -0.07 4.77 16.16
C VAL A 47 -0.02 5.26 17.60
N ALA A 48 -0.86 4.68 18.46
CA ALA A 48 -0.88 4.85 19.91
C ALA A 48 -0.12 3.69 20.58
N THR A 49 0.08 3.75 21.90
CA THR A 49 0.83 2.72 22.66
C THR A 49 0.12 1.36 22.69
N ASP A 50 -1.19 1.33 22.52
CA ASP A 50 -2.05 0.14 22.60
C ASP A 50 -2.64 -0.31 21.25
N HIS A 51 -2.66 0.57 20.23
CA HIS A 51 -3.35 0.31 18.96
C HIS A 51 -2.84 1.13 17.77
N ILE A 52 -3.19 0.65 16.57
CA ILE A 52 -3.15 1.42 15.31
C ILE A 52 -4.58 1.67 14.83
N GLN A 53 -4.95 2.93 14.61
CA GLN A 53 -6.26 3.30 14.03
C GLN A 53 -6.08 3.92 12.63
N LEU A 54 -6.84 3.42 11.67
CA LEU A 54 -6.83 3.87 10.27
C LEU A 54 -7.96 4.86 10.00
N PHE A 55 -7.67 5.89 9.20
CA PHE A 55 -8.57 7.00 8.91
C PHE A 55 -8.61 7.34 7.42
N LYS A 56 -9.82 7.68 6.94
CA LYS A 56 -10.04 8.39 5.68
C LYS A 56 -10.28 9.87 6.00
N TYR A 57 -9.67 10.77 5.25
CA TYR A 57 -10.02 12.19 5.29
C TYR A 57 -11.10 12.50 4.26
N ASN A 58 -12.15 13.23 4.65
CA ASN A 58 -13.13 13.78 3.73
C ASN A 58 -12.93 15.29 3.60
N LYS A 59 -12.31 15.68 2.49
CA LYS A 59 -11.99 17.08 2.13
C LYS A 59 -13.22 17.99 2.02
N VAL A 60 -14.39 17.45 1.70
CA VAL A 60 -15.62 18.24 1.46
C VAL A 60 -16.19 18.77 2.79
N VAL A 61 -16.22 17.93 3.83
CA VAL A 61 -16.67 18.29 5.18
C VAL A 61 -15.53 18.67 6.14
N ASN A 62 -14.28 18.57 5.69
CA ASN A 62 -13.07 18.83 6.48
C ASN A 62 -12.98 17.95 7.75
N ASP A 63 -13.29 16.66 7.63
CA ASP A 63 -13.40 15.72 8.76
C ASP A 63 -12.75 14.35 8.48
N ILE A 64 -12.60 13.52 9.52
CA ILE A 64 -11.96 12.20 9.49
C ILE A 64 -12.94 11.07 9.84
N VAL A 65 -12.98 10.05 8.99
CA VAL A 65 -13.76 8.82 9.20
C VAL A 65 -12.82 7.71 9.64
N SER A 66 -13.11 7.10 10.81
CA SER A 66 -12.42 5.88 11.25
C SER A 66 -12.77 4.73 10.31
N ILE A 67 -11.76 4.00 9.83
CA ILE A 67 -11.92 2.83 8.95
C ILE A 67 -11.84 1.54 9.76
N ALA A 68 -10.77 1.40 10.56
CA ALA A 68 -10.46 0.21 11.35
C ALA A 68 -9.57 0.60 12.54
N LYS A 69 -9.59 -0.21 13.61
CA LYS A 69 -8.72 -0.08 14.78
C LYS A 69 -8.20 -1.48 15.14
N TYR A 70 -6.89 -1.62 15.28
CA TYR A 70 -6.20 -2.88 15.53
C TYR A 70 -5.42 -2.74 16.85
N TYR A 71 -5.71 -3.56 17.86
CA TYR A 71 -5.04 -3.48 19.15
C TYR A 71 -3.79 -4.37 19.15
N PHE A 72 -2.71 -3.90 19.79
CA PHE A 72 -1.45 -4.64 19.84
C PHE A 72 -1.53 -5.93 20.67
N ILE A 73 -2.50 -6.04 21.57
CA ILE A 73 -2.78 -7.26 22.35
C ILE A 73 -3.21 -8.45 21.48
N ASP A 74 -3.75 -8.18 20.28
CA ASP A 74 -4.22 -9.22 19.35
C ASP A 74 -3.06 -9.87 18.56
N TYR A 75 -1.84 -9.33 18.65
CA TYR A 75 -0.69 -9.69 17.82
C TYR A 75 0.52 -10.10 18.65
N SER A 76 1.17 -11.20 18.27
CA SER A 76 2.39 -11.69 18.93
C SER A 76 3.66 -11.28 18.17
N THR A 77 3.57 -11.13 16.85
CA THR A 77 4.72 -10.85 15.98
C THR A 77 4.40 -9.77 14.95
N VAL A 78 5.43 -9.03 14.53
CA VAL A 78 5.34 -8.12 13.38
C VAL A 78 6.58 -8.25 12.48
N LEU A 79 6.36 -8.61 11.21
CA LEU A 79 7.40 -8.63 10.20
C LEU A 79 7.56 -7.23 9.60
N VAL A 80 8.79 -6.70 9.58
CA VAL A 80 9.07 -5.30 9.20
C VAL A 80 10.05 -5.22 8.04
N ASP A 81 9.63 -4.57 6.95
CA ASP A 81 10.42 -4.39 5.73
C ASP A 81 10.47 -2.90 5.30
N HIS A 82 11.65 -2.30 5.36
CA HIS A 82 11.87 -0.89 5.05
C HIS A 82 12.33 -0.66 3.60
N PHE A 83 11.65 0.25 2.92
CA PHE A 83 11.99 0.74 1.59
C PHE A 83 12.32 2.24 1.63
N ALA A 84 12.91 2.77 0.56
CA ALA A 84 13.31 4.18 0.47
C ALA A 84 12.15 5.21 0.60
N ILE A 85 10.90 4.81 0.39
CA ILE A 85 9.72 5.70 0.35
C ILE A 85 8.50 5.18 1.15
N LYS A 86 8.65 4.05 1.86
CA LYS A 86 7.61 3.44 2.70
C LYS A 86 8.20 2.33 3.55
N SER A 87 7.49 1.90 4.59
CA SER A 87 7.74 0.60 5.24
C SER A 87 6.53 -0.30 5.08
N VAL A 88 6.70 -1.59 5.34
CA VAL A 88 5.62 -2.56 5.45
C VAL A 88 5.76 -3.25 6.79
N PHE A 89 4.67 -3.32 7.54
CA PHE A 89 4.50 -4.04 8.79
C PHE A 89 3.41 -5.08 8.58
N GLU A 90 3.72 -6.35 8.80
CA GLU A 90 2.78 -7.46 8.68
C GLU A 90 2.64 -8.10 10.06
N PHE A 91 1.56 -7.73 10.76
CA PHE A 91 1.24 -8.15 12.12
C PHE A 91 0.49 -9.49 12.10
N ASN A 92 0.96 -10.45 12.90
CA ASN A 92 0.38 -11.80 13.00
C ASN A 92 0.18 -12.19 14.48
N GLY A 93 -0.88 -12.95 14.76
CA GLY A 93 -1.25 -13.36 16.12
C GLY A 93 -2.64 -13.99 16.15
N LEU A 94 -3.43 -13.65 17.17
CA LEU A 94 -4.81 -14.10 17.35
C LEU A 94 -5.82 -13.25 16.56
N GLY A 95 -5.52 -11.97 16.36
CA GLY A 95 -6.31 -11.08 15.51
C GLY A 95 -6.17 -11.38 14.02
N THR A 96 -7.08 -10.84 13.21
CA THR A 96 -6.99 -10.92 11.74
C THR A 96 -5.65 -10.34 11.27
N PRO A 97 -4.86 -11.04 10.42
CA PRO A 97 -3.57 -10.55 9.96
C PRO A 97 -3.66 -9.13 9.39
N PHE A 98 -2.87 -8.21 9.94
CA PHE A 98 -2.98 -6.78 9.64
C PHE A 98 -1.74 -6.28 8.91
N ARG A 99 -1.95 -5.74 7.71
CA ARG A 99 -0.91 -5.15 6.88
C ARG A 99 -0.95 -3.63 6.95
N PHE A 100 0.09 -3.04 7.54
CA PHE A 100 0.25 -1.60 7.67
C PHE A 100 1.39 -1.09 6.78
N ILE A 101 1.12 -0.07 5.96
CA ILE A 101 2.05 0.42 4.94
C ILE A 101 2.24 1.94 5.06
N PRO A 102 2.93 2.42 6.13
CA PRO A 102 3.21 3.84 6.29
C PRO A 102 4.21 4.34 5.25
N THR A 103 3.93 5.49 4.64
CA THR A 103 4.78 6.12 3.60
C THR A 103 5.83 7.08 4.16
N GLU A 104 5.92 7.20 5.48
CA GLU A 104 6.79 8.11 6.23
C GLU A 104 7.03 7.55 7.64
N GLN A 105 8.06 8.05 8.36
CA GLN A 105 8.35 7.74 9.77
C GLN A 105 8.46 6.24 10.14
N GLY A 106 8.70 5.36 9.16
CA GLY A 106 8.63 3.91 9.37
C GLY A 106 9.64 3.34 10.37
N LYS A 107 10.83 3.95 10.52
CA LYS A 107 11.81 3.57 11.57
C LYS A 107 11.42 4.07 12.96
N ASP A 108 10.69 5.18 13.00
CA ASP A 108 10.23 5.81 14.23
C ASP A 108 9.04 5.01 14.79
N ILE A 109 8.18 4.51 13.90
CA ILE A 109 7.13 3.51 14.20
C ILE A 109 7.73 2.17 14.65
N GLU A 110 8.75 1.66 13.94
CA GLU A 110 9.49 0.44 14.33
C GLU A 110 9.98 0.56 15.78
N ARG A 111 10.74 1.62 16.10
CA ARG A 111 11.26 1.88 17.45
C ARG A 111 10.14 2.15 18.47
N PHE A 112 9.05 2.78 18.06
CA PHE A 112 7.91 3.03 18.95
C PHE A 112 7.27 1.70 19.38
N ILE A 113 7.05 0.77 18.45
CA ILE A 113 6.54 -0.58 18.76
C ILE A 113 7.55 -1.34 19.63
N GLU A 114 8.84 -1.27 19.30
CA GLU A 114 9.97 -1.92 20.02
C GLU A 114 10.09 -1.46 21.49
N ASN A 115 9.73 -0.21 21.78
CA ASN A 115 9.85 0.39 23.10
C ASN A 115 8.55 0.40 23.94
N ASN A 116 7.38 0.20 23.33
CA ASN A 116 6.07 0.38 24.00
C ASN A 116 5.16 -0.86 23.94
N THR A 117 5.58 -1.95 23.29
CA THR A 117 4.76 -3.17 23.12
C THR A 117 5.57 -4.43 23.41
N SER A 118 4.87 -5.54 23.65
CA SER A 118 5.47 -6.89 23.79
C SER A 118 5.51 -7.67 22.47
N ILE A 119 5.35 -7.01 21.31
CA ILE A 119 5.31 -7.67 20.00
C ILE A 119 6.73 -7.99 19.52
N GLU A 120 6.98 -9.23 19.09
CA GLU A 120 8.29 -9.63 18.57
C GLU A 120 8.53 -9.08 17.14
N ILE A 121 9.62 -8.33 16.94
CA ILE A 121 9.88 -7.59 15.68
C ILE A 121 10.84 -8.34 14.75
N HIS A 122 10.30 -8.88 13.67
CA HIS A 122 11.02 -9.68 12.66
C HIS A 122 11.52 -8.80 11.49
N LYS A 123 12.75 -8.31 11.58
CA LYS A 123 13.32 -7.31 10.66
C LYS A 123 13.90 -7.93 9.38
N VAL A 124 13.31 -7.63 8.21
CA VAL A 124 13.69 -8.24 6.91
C VAL A 124 15.07 -7.76 6.43
N ARG A 125 16.11 -8.58 6.65
CA ARG A 125 17.51 -8.29 6.24
C ARG A 125 17.74 -8.41 4.73
N ARG A 126 17.29 -7.42 3.96
CA ARG A 126 17.63 -7.26 2.52
C ARG A 126 19.14 -7.02 2.32
N LYS A 127 19.81 -7.87 1.54
CA LYS A 127 21.22 -7.67 1.09
C LYS A 127 21.39 -6.28 0.46
N TRP A 128 22.45 -5.56 0.84
CA TRP A 128 22.55 -4.10 0.67
C TRP A 128 22.36 -3.60 -0.77
N TYR A 129 22.95 -4.29 -1.76
CA TYR A 129 22.82 -3.94 -3.18
C TYR A 129 21.37 -3.89 -3.69
N ARG A 130 20.43 -4.65 -3.10
CA ARG A 130 18.99 -4.58 -3.46
C ARG A 130 18.25 -3.35 -2.91
N LYS A 131 18.92 -2.52 -2.11
CA LYS A 131 18.41 -1.23 -1.61
C LYS A 131 18.73 -0.07 -2.57
N ILE A 132 19.72 -0.24 -3.45
CA ILE A 132 20.17 0.76 -4.41
C ILE A 132 19.13 0.92 -5.53
N LEU A 133 18.91 2.17 -5.98
CA LEU A 133 17.99 2.47 -7.07
C LEU A 133 18.47 1.80 -8.37
N GLY A 134 17.55 1.23 -9.16
CA GLY A 134 17.86 0.43 -10.35
C GLY A 134 18.27 -1.03 -10.08
N PHE A 135 19.07 -1.31 -9.04
CA PHE A 135 19.46 -2.69 -8.68
C PHE A 135 18.33 -3.49 -7.99
N ARG A 136 17.35 -2.80 -7.40
CA ARG A 136 16.20 -3.37 -6.68
C ARG A 136 15.41 -4.43 -7.46
N SER A 137 15.34 -4.34 -8.79
CA SER A 137 14.47 -5.22 -9.62
C SER A 137 15.15 -6.51 -10.12
N ASN A 138 16.45 -6.73 -9.85
CA ASN A 138 17.21 -7.90 -10.33
C ASN A 138 17.28 -8.07 -11.87
N THR A 139 16.80 -7.08 -12.64
CA THR A 139 16.79 -7.05 -14.11
C THR A 139 18.08 -6.42 -14.65
N LYS A 140 18.91 -7.18 -15.38
CA LYS A 140 20.27 -6.79 -15.80
C LYS A 140 20.39 -5.36 -16.35
N TRP A 141 19.53 -4.95 -17.29
CA TRP A 141 19.61 -3.61 -17.90
C TRP A 141 19.42 -2.45 -16.89
N LYS A 142 18.52 -2.60 -15.91
CA LYS A 142 18.31 -1.57 -14.86
C LYS A 142 19.48 -1.49 -13.86
N MET A 143 20.32 -2.53 -13.79
CA MET A 143 21.60 -2.48 -13.08
C MET A 143 22.64 -1.71 -13.89
N VAL A 144 22.75 -1.96 -15.21
CA VAL A 144 23.69 -1.25 -16.11
C VAL A 144 23.42 0.26 -16.13
N VAL A 145 22.16 0.67 -16.30
CA VAL A 145 21.77 2.09 -16.26
C VAL A 145 22.12 2.72 -14.91
N ALA A 146 21.92 2.00 -13.81
CA ALA A 146 22.29 2.48 -12.48
C ALA A 146 23.81 2.60 -12.30
N CYS A 147 24.61 1.63 -12.77
CA CYS A 147 26.08 1.72 -12.75
C CYS A 147 26.57 3.01 -13.41
N ILE A 148 26.05 3.32 -14.61
CA ILE A 148 26.44 4.52 -15.38
C ILE A 148 26.12 5.80 -14.60
N ILE A 149 24.91 5.89 -14.01
CA ILE A 149 24.49 7.05 -13.20
C ILE A 149 25.39 7.22 -11.97
N TYR A 150 25.69 6.14 -11.23
CA TYR A 150 26.57 6.25 -10.05
C TYR A 150 28.02 6.58 -10.40
N LEU A 151 28.55 6.06 -11.53
CA LEU A 151 29.87 6.43 -12.03
C LEU A 151 29.93 7.92 -12.42
N TYR A 152 28.92 8.43 -13.13
CA TYR A 152 28.83 9.84 -13.53
C TYR A 152 28.73 10.78 -12.32
N ILE A 153 27.95 10.43 -11.29
CA ILE A 153 27.88 11.19 -10.03
C ILE A 153 29.24 11.18 -9.31
N LEU A 154 29.95 10.04 -9.33
CA LEU A 154 31.24 9.89 -8.66
C LEU A 154 32.37 10.66 -9.37
N THR A 155 32.39 10.71 -10.70
CA THR A 155 33.35 11.57 -11.44
C THR A 155 33.02 13.05 -11.30
N ALA A 156 31.75 13.44 -11.43
CA ALA A 156 31.32 14.84 -11.23
C ALA A 156 31.62 15.36 -9.82
N GLY A 157 31.56 14.50 -8.80
CA GLY A 157 31.92 14.84 -7.42
C GLY A 157 33.43 15.11 -7.22
N ILE A 158 34.30 14.53 -8.05
CA ILE A 158 35.77 14.72 -7.96
C ILE A 158 36.18 16.03 -8.66
N SER A 159 35.59 16.34 -9.82
CA SER A 159 35.84 17.60 -10.54
C SER A 159 35.37 18.87 -9.81
N GLY A 160 34.62 18.73 -8.71
CA GLY A 160 34.15 19.86 -7.89
C GLY A 160 35.11 20.31 -6.77
N MET A 161 36.29 19.71 -6.62
CA MET A 161 37.22 19.96 -5.50
C MET A 161 38.67 20.26 -5.94
N THR A 162 38.84 21.10 -6.97
CA THR A 162 40.16 21.64 -7.34
C THR A 162 40.12 23.15 -7.56
N ASP A 163 40.07 23.94 -6.48
CA ASP A 163 40.66 25.28 -6.49
C ASP A 163 40.90 25.87 -5.08
N ASN A 164 41.82 26.84 -5.01
CA ASN A 164 42.09 27.73 -3.86
C ASN A 164 42.65 27.14 -2.53
N LYS A 165 43.89 26.64 -2.62
CA LYS A 165 45.08 27.25 -1.98
C LYS A 165 45.08 27.59 -0.47
N ASN A 166 45.85 26.79 0.27
CA ASN A 166 46.70 27.10 1.44
C ASN A 166 46.20 28.05 2.56
N GLU A 167 46.16 27.55 3.80
CA GLU A 167 47.22 27.91 4.77
C GLU A 167 47.40 26.89 5.92
N ASN A 168 48.50 27.05 6.68
CA ASN A 168 49.13 26.01 7.49
C ASN A 168 48.53 25.80 8.89
N LYS A 169 48.50 24.55 9.38
CA LYS A 169 49.36 24.14 10.52
C LYS A 169 49.47 22.62 10.76
N ALA A 170 50.63 22.27 11.34
CA ALA A 170 51.09 20.98 11.87
C ALA A 170 50.07 20.21 12.74
N ALA A 171 50.19 18.89 12.98
CA ALA A 171 50.92 17.75 12.34
C ALA A 171 50.38 16.46 13.05
N SER A 172 50.91 15.23 12.99
CA SER A 172 52.11 14.56 12.39
C SER A 172 51.75 13.05 12.25
N THR A 173 52.57 12.04 11.89
CA THR A 173 54.03 11.83 11.78
C THR A 173 54.29 10.68 10.76
N THR A 174 55.56 10.31 10.52
CA THR A 174 56.00 9.02 9.92
C THR A 174 55.74 8.90 8.40
N LYS A 175 56.69 9.31 7.53
CA LYS A 175 57.83 8.51 6.99
C LYS A 175 57.32 7.32 6.13
N ILE A 176 57.76 7.07 4.89
CA ILE A 176 59.07 7.24 4.20
C ILE A 176 58.76 7.78 2.78
N VAL A 177 59.36 8.84 2.23
CA VAL A 177 60.78 9.12 1.88
C VAL A 177 61.22 8.46 0.55
N ASP A 178 60.94 9.21 -0.52
CA ASP A 178 61.76 9.49 -1.72
C ASP A 178 61.92 8.39 -2.82
N ILE A 179 62.27 8.64 -4.10
CA ILE A 179 62.87 9.78 -4.83
C ILE A 179 62.04 10.14 -6.11
N ASP A 180 61.82 11.46 -6.33
CA ASP A 180 62.03 12.28 -7.56
C ASP A 180 61.91 11.61 -8.97
N ALA A 181 60.96 11.98 -9.84
CA ALA A 181 61.01 13.08 -10.85
C ALA A 181 61.67 12.66 -12.21
N THR A 182 61.48 13.31 -13.39
CA THR A 182 61.40 14.75 -13.67
C THR A 182 60.84 15.09 -15.07
N LYS A 183 59.88 16.05 -15.18
CA LYS A 183 59.57 16.98 -16.32
C LYS A 183 58.94 16.42 -17.62
N ILE A 184 57.90 17.05 -18.23
CA ILE A 184 57.79 18.34 -19.00
C ILE A 184 58.49 18.19 -20.38
N ASP A 185 57.90 18.50 -21.56
CA ASP A 185 56.99 19.63 -21.90
C ASP A 185 55.91 19.34 -22.98
N SER A 186 55.00 20.31 -23.18
CA SER A 186 54.32 20.87 -24.41
C SER A 186 54.18 20.07 -25.74
N GLU A 187 53.22 20.33 -26.64
CA GLU A 187 52.48 21.59 -26.95
C GLU A 187 51.14 21.40 -27.75
N GLN A 188 50.42 22.52 -27.99
CA GLN A 188 49.49 22.84 -29.10
C GLN A 188 47.99 22.39 -29.08
N GLN A 189 47.20 23.03 -29.97
CA GLN A 189 45.75 23.30 -29.84
C GLN A 189 44.88 22.80 -31.02
N LYS A 190 43.54 22.90 -30.83
CA LYS A 190 42.40 22.57 -31.73
C LYS A 190 42.01 21.08 -31.68
N PRO A 191 40.71 20.73 -31.46
CA PRO A 191 39.61 21.17 -32.34
C PRO A 191 38.28 21.53 -31.61
N ASP A 192 37.94 22.83 -31.57
CA ASP A 192 36.76 23.32 -30.80
C ASP A 192 35.41 23.19 -31.56
N GLU A 193 35.41 23.33 -32.89
CA GLU A 193 34.16 23.24 -33.68
C GLU A 193 33.60 21.82 -33.75
N GLN A 194 34.46 20.81 -33.83
CA GLN A 194 34.05 19.41 -34.02
C GLN A 194 33.37 18.85 -32.77
N HIS A 195 33.86 19.19 -31.57
CA HIS A 195 33.23 18.83 -30.29
C HIS A 195 31.84 19.45 -30.16
N LYS A 196 31.68 20.72 -30.56
CA LYS A 196 30.41 21.46 -30.52
C LYS A 196 29.36 20.89 -31.47
N GLN A 197 29.78 20.37 -32.63
CA GLN A 197 28.90 19.72 -33.59
C GLN A 197 28.48 18.31 -33.13
N GLU A 198 29.37 17.56 -32.49
CA GLU A 198 29.07 16.27 -31.86
C GLU A 198 28.15 16.42 -30.64
N GLU A 199 28.33 17.46 -29.82
CA GLU A 199 27.45 17.76 -28.69
C GLU A 199 26.02 18.09 -29.16
N LEU A 200 25.87 18.87 -30.23
CA LEU A 200 24.57 19.17 -30.82
C LEU A 200 23.88 17.92 -31.38
N GLN A 201 24.63 16.98 -31.98
CA GLN A 201 24.09 15.69 -32.40
C GLN A 201 23.63 14.84 -31.21
N LYS A 202 24.44 14.76 -30.14
CA LYS A 202 24.07 14.04 -28.90
C LYS A 202 22.79 14.60 -28.27
N GLN A 203 22.64 15.93 -28.20
CA GLN A 203 21.41 16.56 -27.71
C GLN A 203 20.20 16.24 -28.61
N GLN A 204 20.34 16.21 -29.93
CA GLN A 204 19.25 15.80 -30.84
C GLN A 204 18.89 14.32 -30.73
N GLU A 205 19.87 13.43 -30.52
CA GLU A 205 19.62 12.01 -30.31
C GLU A 205 18.94 11.72 -28.97
N GLU A 206 19.35 12.43 -27.90
CA GLU A 206 18.72 12.33 -26.58
C GLU A 206 17.29 12.87 -26.59
N GLN A 207 17.03 13.99 -27.29
CA GLN A 207 15.67 14.49 -27.49
C GLN A 207 14.78 13.49 -28.23
N LYS A 208 15.28 12.86 -29.31
CA LYS A 208 14.54 11.80 -30.04
C LYS A 208 14.23 10.60 -29.14
N LYS A 209 15.22 10.11 -28.37
CA LYS A 209 15.03 9.02 -27.39
C LYS A 209 14.03 9.39 -26.30
N GLN A 210 14.01 10.65 -25.85
CA GLN A 210 13.06 11.12 -24.85
C GLN A 210 11.64 11.28 -25.42
N GLU A 211 11.49 11.68 -26.70
CA GLU A 211 10.19 11.70 -27.39
C GLU A 211 9.65 10.28 -27.62
N GLU A 212 10.49 9.35 -28.07
CA GLU A 212 10.12 7.94 -28.27
C GLU A 212 9.67 7.29 -26.95
N LEU A 213 10.41 7.52 -25.86
CA LEU A 213 10.04 7.03 -24.53
C LEU A 213 8.71 7.63 -24.04
N ARG A 214 8.40 8.89 -24.39
CA ARG A 214 7.09 9.50 -24.08
C ARG A 214 5.96 8.85 -24.89
N LYS A 215 6.17 8.57 -26.18
CA LYS A 215 5.22 7.84 -27.03
C LYS A 215 4.96 6.43 -26.50
N GLN A 216 6.00 5.67 -26.14
CA GLN A 216 5.86 4.35 -25.51
C GLN A 216 5.10 4.41 -24.16
N GLN A 217 5.33 5.43 -23.33
CA GLN A 217 4.57 5.62 -22.08
C GLN A 217 3.11 6.02 -22.31
N GLU A 218 2.81 6.76 -23.37
CA GLU A 218 1.43 7.14 -23.72
C GLU A 218 0.67 5.95 -24.28
N GLU A 219 1.30 5.14 -25.13
CA GLU A 219 0.75 3.89 -25.65
C GLU A 219 0.51 2.86 -24.54
N GLN A 220 1.45 2.68 -23.59
CA GLN A 220 1.25 1.82 -22.42
C GLN A 220 0.06 2.26 -21.56
N LYS A 221 -0.13 3.57 -21.33
CA LYS A 221 -1.31 4.08 -20.62
C LYS A 221 -2.60 3.79 -21.38
N LYS A 222 -2.58 3.92 -22.71
CA LYS A 222 -3.74 3.62 -23.58
C LYS A 222 -4.11 2.14 -23.54
N GLN A 223 -3.12 1.24 -23.48
CA GLN A 223 -3.33 -0.20 -23.29
C GLN A 223 -3.81 -0.54 -21.87
N GLU A 224 -3.26 0.10 -20.82
CA GLU A 224 -3.72 -0.07 -19.42
C GLU A 224 -5.18 0.41 -19.24
N GLU A 225 -5.54 1.56 -19.82
CA GLU A 225 -6.89 2.10 -19.80
C GLU A 225 -7.88 1.21 -20.57
N LEU A 226 -7.49 0.70 -21.75
CA LEU A 226 -8.31 -0.24 -22.52
C LEU A 226 -8.51 -1.58 -21.79
N HIS A 227 -7.46 -2.15 -21.17
CA HIS A 227 -7.57 -3.35 -20.35
C HIS A 227 -8.53 -3.12 -19.18
N LYS A 228 -8.42 -1.96 -18.51
CA LYS A 228 -9.28 -1.62 -17.39
C LYS A 228 -10.75 -1.45 -17.81
N GLN A 229 -11.02 -0.84 -18.97
CA GLN A 229 -12.39 -0.76 -19.52
C GLN A 229 -12.96 -2.15 -19.85
N GLN A 230 -12.15 -3.06 -20.40
CA GLN A 230 -12.57 -4.45 -20.66
C GLN A 230 -12.82 -5.24 -19.35
N GLU A 231 -12.01 -5.03 -18.32
CA GLU A 231 -12.20 -5.64 -17.00
C GLU A 231 -13.48 -5.13 -16.33
N GLU A 232 -13.74 -3.83 -16.40
CA GLU A 232 -14.95 -3.19 -15.86
C GLU A 232 -16.22 -3.62 -16.62
N GLN A 233 -16.16 -3.78 -17.95
CA GLN A 233 -17.23 -4.37 -18.76
C GLN A 233 -17.51 -5.83 -18.38
N LYS A 234 -16.47 -6.69 -18.31
CA LYS A 234 -16.63 -8.10 -17.89
C LYS A 234 -17.28 -8.21 -16.51
N LYS A 235 -16.89 -7.34 -15.57
CA LYS A 235 -17.44 -7.31 -14.22
C LYS A 235 -18.90 -6.86 -14.17
N GLN A 236 -19.33 -5.96 -15.06
CA GLN A 236 -20.74 -5.60 -15.23
C GLN A 236 -21.54 -6.77 -15.86
N GLU A 237 -21.00 -7.43 -16.88
CA GLU A 237 -21.64 -8.58 -17.54
C GLU A 237 -21.80 -9.77 -16.57
N GLU A 238 -20.79 -10.04 -15.74
CA GLU A 238 -20.85 -11.07 -14.69
C GLU A 238 -21.93 -10.74 -13.65
N LEU A 239 -21.99 -9.48 -13.17
CA LEU A 239 -23.01 -9.04 -12.23
C LEU A 239 -24.42 -9.16 -12.82
N GLN A 240 -24.58 -8.87 -14.11
CA GLN A 240 -25.85 -9.00 -14.83
C GLN A 240 -26.26 -10.48 -15.02
N LYS A 241 -25.29 -11.37 -15.26
CA LYS A 241 -25.50 -12.83 -15.28
C LYS A 241 -25.92 -13.37 -13.91
N GLN A 242 -25.28 -12.93 -12.83
CA GLN A 242 -25.67 -13.29 -11.46
C GLN A 242 -27.10 -12.82 -11.13
N GLN A 243 -27.47 -11.58 -11.48
CA GLN A 243 -28.85 -11.09 -11.31
C GLN A 243 -29.88 -11.86 -12.15
N THR A 244 -29.50 -12.32 -13.34
CA THR A 244 -30.38 -13.14 -14.20
C THR A 244 -30.61 -14.53 -13.58
N GLN A 245 -29.57 -15.17 -13.04
CA GLN A 245 -29.69 -16.44 -12.33
C GLN A 245 -30.52 -16.32 -11.05
N GLN A 246 -30.34 -15.24 -10.27
CA GLN A 246 -31.18 -14.98 -9.09
C GLN A 246 -32.66 -14.76 -9.44
N LYS A 247 -32.99 -14.24 -10.63
CA LYS A 247 -34.38 -14.15 -11.09
C LYS A 247 -34.98 -15.50 -11.50
N GLN A 248 -34.17 -16.52 -11.78
CA GLN A 248 -34.66 -17.88 -12.09
C GLN A 248 -34.81 -18.77 -10.86
N SER A 249 -34.12 -18.49 -9.74
CA SER A 249 -34.26 -19.28 -8.50
C SER A 249 -35.48 -18.91 -7.63
N VAL A 250 -36.09 -17.73 -7.82
CA VAL A 250 -37.21 -17.24 -7.00
C VAL A 250 -38.52 -18.04 -7.19
N GLN A 251 -38.63 -18.90 -8.21
CA GLN A 251 -39.84 -19.71 -8.45
C GLN A 251 -39.88 -21.04 -7.67
N GLN A 252 -38.95 -21.27 -6.72
CA GLN A 252 -38.94 -22.45 -5.84
C GLN A 252 -38.63 -22.11 -4.37
N GLN A 253 -39.38 -21.19 -3.76
CA GLN A 253 -39.49 -21.08 -2.30
C GLN A 253 -40.96 -21.16 -1.85
N PRO A 254 -41.31 -22.06 -0.90
CA PRO A 254 -42.61 -22.02 -0.24
C PRO A 254 -42.82 -20.70 0.52
N ASN A 255 -44.06 -20.21 0.52
CA ASN A 255 -44.41 -18.93 1.14
C ASN A 255 -44.51 -19.06 2.68
N ASN A 256 -43.43 -18.73 3.39
CA ASN A 256 -43.38 -18.74 4.86
C ASN A 256 -44.15 -17.57 5.49
N ASN A 257 -45.48 -17.60 5.36
CA ASN A 257 -46.40 -16.79 6.15
C ASN A 257 -47.71 -17.58 6.39
N PRO A 258 -47.76 -18.49 7.38
CA PRO A 258 -48.94 -19.31 7.63
C PRO A 258 -50.11 -18.45 8.14
N PRO A 259 -51.35 -18.65 7.63
CA PRO A 259 -52.51 -18.00 8.20
C PRO A 259 -52.74 -18.47 9.65
N GLN A 260 -53.28 -17.59 10.49
CA GLN A 260 -53.48 -17.88 11.91
C GLN A 260 -54.56 -18.95 12.11
N GLY A 261 -54.16 -20.13 12.58
CA GLY A 261 -55.05 -21.27 12.79
C GLY A 261 -54.40 -22.39 13.62
N ASN A 262 -55.23 -23.26 14.20
CA ASN A 262 -54.78 -24.41 14.98
C ASN A 262 -54.59 -25.63 14.07
N TYR A 263 -53.34 -25.97 13.75
CA TYR A 263 -52.98 -27.03 12.81
C TYR A 263 -52.83 -28.39 13.49
N ASN A 264 -53.63 -29.37 13.07
CA ASN A 264 -53.60 -30.72 13.63
C ASN A 264 -53.71 -31.79 12.52
N PHE A 265 -52.64 -31.93 11.74
CA PHE A 265 -52.53 -32.94 10.68
C PHE A 265 -52.30 -34.34 11.26
N LYS A 266 -52.99 -35.35 10.71
CA LYS A 266 -52.87 -36.77 11.09
C LYS A 266 -51.69 -37.46 10.41
N SER A 267 -51.15 -36.88 9.34
CA SER A 267 -49.99 -37.41 8.61
C SER A 267 -49.27 -36.35 7.79
N CYS A 268 -48.00 -36.60 7.45
CA CYS A 268 -47.25 -35.73 6.55
C CYS A 268 -47.80 -35.67 5.12
N LYS A 269 -48.59 -36.66 4.67
CA LYS A 269 -49.30 -36.60 3.39
C LYS A 269 -50.41 -35.55 3.40
N GLU A 270 -51.10 -35.40 4.53
CA GLU A 270 -52.13 -34.39 4.75
C GLU A 270 -51.49 -32.99 4.89
N ALA A 271 -50.41 -32.87 5.65
CA ALA A 271 -49.63 -31.63 5.77
C ALA A 271 -49.10 -31.16 4.40
N LYS A 272 -48.45 -32.04 3.62
CA LYS A 272 -47.94 -31.73 2.28
C LYS A 272 -49.06 -31.37 1.29
N ALA A 273 -50.24 -32.00 1.39
CA ALA A 273 -51.41 -31.60 0.60
C ALA A 273 -51.97 -30.23 0.99
N ALA A 274 -51.81 -29.80 2.25
CA ALA A 274 -52.12 -28.45 2.72
C ALA A 274 -50.98 -27.42 2.49
N GLY A 275 -49.91 -27.80 1.78
CA GLY A 275 -48.76 -26.94 1.46
C GLY A 275 -47.65 -26.91 2.53
N PHE A 276 -47.73 -27.73 3.57
CA PHE A 276 -46.74 -27.80 4.65
C PHE A 276 -45.73 -28.93 4.42
N SER A 277 -44.46 -28.55 4.22
CA SER A 277 -43.29 -29.43 4.08
C SER A 277 -42.09 -28.78 4.77
N ASN A 278 -41.14 -29.57 5.28
CA ASN A 278 -39.97 -29.07 6.02
C ASN A 278 -40.40 -28.20 7.23
N ILE A 279 -41.32 -28.72 8.06
CA ILE A 279 -41.94 -27.99 9.16
C ILE A 279 -40.99 -27.99 10.36
N THR A 280 -40.38 -26.84 10.64
CA THR A 280 -39.45 -26.64 11.77
C THR A 280 -40.18 -26.50 13.12
N ARG A 281 -39.49 -26.78 14.23
CA ARG A 281 -40.03 -26.72 15.61
C ARG A 281 -40.69 -25.39 16.03
N ASP A 282 -40.34 -24.29 15.40
CA ASP A 282 -40.89 -22.95 15.64
C ASP A 282 -42.19 -22.67 14.86
N ASN A 283 -42.55 -23.53 13.90
CA ASN A 283 -43.76 -23.40 13.11
C ASN A 283 -45.00 -23.92 13.88
N PRO A 284 -46.13 -23.18 13.95
CA PRO A 284 -47.36 -23.64 14.61
C PRO A 284 -47.96 -24.96 14.09
N ALA A 285 -47.54 -25.45 12.92
CA ALA A 285 -47.91 -26.75 12.37
C ALA A 285 -47.00 -27.92 12.80
N TYR A 286 -45.93 -27.67 13.58
CA TYR A 286 -45.03 -28.73 14.04
C TYR A 286 -45.72 -29.64 15.05
N SER A 287 -45.45 -30.95 14.93
CA SER A 287 -45.92 -31.97 15.85
C SER A 287 -44.95 -33.13 15.87
N SER A 288 -44.59 -33.63 17.06
CA SER A 288 -43.73 -34.81 17.24
C SER A 288 -44.36 -36.12 16.73
N LYS A 289 -45.61 -36.09 16.26
CA LYS A 289 -46.25 -37.21 15.54
C LYS A 289 -45.98 -37.18 14.03
N LEU A 290 -45.43 -36.07 13.53
CA LEU A 290 -45.09 -35.82 12.12
C LEU A 290 -43.56 -35.82 11.91
N ASP A 291 -42.81 -35.51 12.96
CA ASP A 291 -41.36 -35.69 13.08
C ASP A 291 -41.06 -37.14 13.49
N ARG A 292 -40.78 -38.02 12.51
CA ARG A 292 -40.61 -39.46 12.75
C ARG A 292 -39.22 -39.82 13.30
N ASP A 293 -38.22 -39.00 12.96
CA ASP A 293 -36.81 -39.17 13.29
C ASP A 293 -36.46 -38.47 14.62
N GLY A 294 -37.21 -37.43 14.99
CA GLY A 294 -37.01 -36.60 16.18
C GLY A 294 -35.98 -35.48 15.99
N ASP A 295 -35.55 -35.17 14.77
CA ASP A 295 -34.47 -34.19 14.52
C ASP A 295 -34.93 -32.74 14.71
N GLY A 296 -36.22 -32.45 14.50
CA GLY A 296 -36.85 -31.13 14.58
C GLY A 296 -37.42 -30.61 13.27
N LEU A 297 -37.43 -31.41 12.20
CA LEU A 297 -37.94 -31.06 10.88
C LEU A 297 -39.04 -32.04 10.43
N ALA A 298 -40.27 -31.80 10.87
CA ALA A 298 -41.40 -32.64 10.50
C ALA A 298 -41.70 -32.57 8.99
N CYS A 299 -42.05 -33.72 8.41
CA CYS A 299 -42.47 -33.84 7.00
C CYS A 299 -41.43 -33.35 5.98
N ASP A 300 -40.16 -33.68 6.21
CA ASP A 300 -39.08 -33.51 5.22
C ASP A 300 -39.22 -34.53 4.08
N LYS A 301 -39.31 -35.83 4.41
CA LYS A 301 -39.40 -37.00 3.52
C LYS A 301 -40.80 -37.15 2.91
#